data_AF-A0A2M9IBH6-F1
#
_entry.id   AF-A0A2M9IBH6-F1
#
_cell.length_a   1.000
_cell.length_b   1.000
_cell.length_c   1.000
_cell.angle_alpha   90.00
_cell.angle_beta   90.00
_cell.angle_gamma   90.00
#
_symmetry.space_group_name_H-M   'P 1'
#
loop_
_entity.id
_entity.type
_entity.pdbx_description
1 polymer ?
#
loop_
_entity_poly.entity_id
_entity_poly.type
_entity_poly.pdbx_seq_one_letter_code
_entity_poly.pdbx_strand_id
1 'polypeptide(L)' 'MLSRWPTGAQKVELLHGVLIFVGDFDERDLETARRTYPGRRPVLNADGGLEVHPAGAGDPTPLLAQESG' A
#
# COMPACT_ATOMS: atom_id res chain seq x y z
N MET A 1 -21.93 5.19 -5.70
CA MET A 1 -20.82 5.25 -6.67
C MET A 1 -19.84 4.17 -6.25
N LEU A 2 -19.76 3.07 -7.00
CA LEU A 2 -18.91 1.93 -6.69
C LEU A 2 -17.47 2.36 -6.96
N SER A 3 -16.68 2.61 -5.91
CA SER A 3 -15.25 2.91 -6.04
C SER A 3 -14.58 1.66 -6.58
N ARG A 4 -14.41 1.63 -7.91
CA ARG A 4 -13.73 0.54 -8.60
C ARG A 4 -12.29 0.50 -8.08
N TRP A 5 -11.89 -0.66 -7.57
CA TRP A 5 -10.50 -0.95 -7.19
C TRP A 5 -9.55 -0.52 -8.31
N PRO A 6 -8.37 0.06 -8.04
CA PRO A 6 -7.44 0.41 -9.09
C PRO A 6 -7.15 -0.86 -9.90
N THR A 7 -7.41 -0.79 -11.20
CA THR A 7 -7.17 -1.86 -12.17
C THR A 7 -5.69 -2.26 -12.29
N GLY A 8 -4.79 -1.64 -11.50
CA GLY A 8 -3.35 -1.88 -11.50
C GLY A 8 -2.83 -2.88 -10.47
N ALA A 9 -3.66 -3.36 -9.52
CA ALA A 9 -3.20 -4.35 -8.56
C ALA A 9 -3.02 -5.73 -9.23
N GLN A 10 -1.77 -6.15 -9.42
CA GLN A 10 -1.41 -7.44 -10.01
C GLN A 10 -1.48 -8.58 -8.98
N LYS A 11 -1.16 -8.28 -7.71
CA LYS A 11 -1.14 -9.26 -6.61
C LYS A 11 -1.43 -8.58 -5.28
N VAL A 12 -2.08 -9.30 -4.37
CA VAL A 12 -2.30 -8.88 -2.98
C VAL A 12 -1.82 -9.96 -2.02
N GLU A 13 -1.01 -9.58 -1.05
CA GLU A 13 -0.53 -10.46 0.03
C GLU A 13 -0.79 -9.86 1.41
N LEU A 14 -0.92 -10.72 2.42
CA LEU A 14 -0.99 -10.32 3.82
C LEU A 14 0.27 -10.81 4.53
N LEU A 15 1.17 -9.90 4.90
CA LEU A 15 2.42 -10.20 5.57
C LEU A 15 2.48 -9.48 6.91
N HIS A 16 2.57 -10.22 8.02
CA HIS A 16 2.59 -9.65 9.38
C HIS A 16 1.45 -8.64 9.67
N GLY A 17 0.28 -8.82 9.05
CA GLY A 17 -0.87 -7.91 9.20
C GLY A 17 -0.85 -6.67 8.30
N VAL A 18 0.16 -6.55 7.43
CA VAL A 18 0.29 -5.53 6.37
C VAL A 18 -0.31 -6.08 5.08
N LEU A 19 -1.20 -5.33 4.44
CA LEU A 19 -1.66 -5.65 3.09
C LEU A 19 -0.64 -5.10 2.09
N ILE A 20 -0.12 -5.95 1.21
CA ILE A 20 0.86 -5.58 0.19
C ILE A 20 0.20 -5.71 -1.17
N PHE A 21 0.16 -4.61 -1.93
CA PHE A 21 -0.34 -4.55 -3.29
C PHE A 21 0.83 -4.36 -4.25
N VAL A 22 1.01 -5.29 -5.17
CA VAL A 22 2.01 -5.20 -6.25
C VAL A 22 1.36 -4.59 -7.49
N GLY A 23 1.99 -3.58 -8.06
CA GLY A 23 1.51 -2.82 -9.22
C GLY A 23 2.23 -1.47 -9.30
N ASP A 24 1.81 -0.62 -10.24
CA ASP A 24 2.33 0.74 -10.41
C ASP A 24 1.39 1.74 -9.73
N PHE A 25 1.64 2.06 -8.45
CA PHE A 25 0.85 2.99 -7.66
C PHE A 25 1.52 4.35 -7.52
N ASP A 26 0.71 5.41 -7.51
CA ASP A 26 1.18 6.79 -7.30
C ASP A 26 0.56 7.44 -6.03
N GLU A 27 0.90 8.71 -5.77
CA GLU A 27 0.42 9.45 -4.60
C GLU A 27 -1.13 9.60 -4.56
N ARG A 28 -1.81 9.57 -5.71
CA ARG A 28 -3.28 9.62 -5.77
C ARG A 28 -3.89 8.31 -5.32
N ASP A 29 -3.25 7.19 -5.66
CA ASP A 29 -3.63 5.88 -5.14
C ASP A 29 -3.37 5.81 -3.63
N LEU A 30 -2.26 6.40 -3.16
CA LEU A 30 -1.95 6.51 -1.74
C LEU A 30 -3.03 7.30 -0.98
N GLU A 31 -3.46 8.44 -1.52
CA GLU A 31 -4.55 9.22 -0.93
C GLU A 31 -5.87 8.42 -0.90
N THR A 32 -6.16 7.70 -1.98
CA THR A 32 -7.33 6.82 -2.05
C THR A 32 -7.27 5.74 -0.97
N ALA A 33 -6.12 5.09 -0.81
CA ALA A 33 -5.91 4.08 0.21
C ALA A 33 -6.09 4.63 1.64
N ARG A 34 -5.63 5.86 1.90
CA ARG A 34 -5.84 6.54 3.20
C ARG A 34 -7.33 6.71 3.53
N ARG A 35 -8.16 6.99 2.52
CA ARG A 35 -9.62 7.11 2.68
C ARG A 35 -10.31 5.75 2.82
N THR A 36 -9.82 4.73 2.09
CA THR A 36 -10.38 3.38 2.12
C THR A 36 -10.06 2.64 3.41
N TYR A 37 -8.91 2.90 4.03
CA TYR A 37 -8.43 2.21 5.22
C TYR A 37 -8.26 3.16 6.41
N PRO A 38 -9.37 3.67 6.98
CA PRO A 38 -9.30 4.56 8.13
C PRO A 38 -8.60 3.90 9.32
N GLY A 39 -7.67 4.63 9.95
CA GLY A 39 -6.87 4.16 11.08
C GLY A 39 -5.69 3.24 10.70
N ARG A 40 -5.58 2.84 9.43
CA ARG A 40 -4.37 2.19 8.90
C ARG A 40 -3.39 3.25 8.42
N ARG A 41 -2.18 2.82 8.08
CA ARG A 41 -1.11 3.70 7.61
C ARG A 41 -0.59 3.23 6.24
N PRO A 42 -1.23 3.64 5.14
CA PRO A 42 -0.76 3.33 3.80
C PRO A 42 0.57 4.02 3.47
N VAL A 43 1.45 3.34 2.72
CA VAL A 43 2.72 3.89 2.17
C VAL A 43 3.01 3.31 0.79
N LEU A 44 3.72 4.07 -0.04
CA LEU A 44 4.34 3.55 -1.26
C LEU A 44 5.70 2.95 -0.92
N ASN A 45 6.01 1.80 -1.51
CA ASN A 45 7.33 1.21 -1.45
C ASN A 45 8.18 1.62 -2.66
N ALA A 46 9.47 1.28 -2.62
CA ALA A 46 10.43 1.72 -3.64
C ALA A 46 10.17 1.12 -5.04
N ASP A 47 9.44 0.01 -5.11
CA ASP A 47 9.14 -0.72 -6.36
C ASP A 47 7.81 -0.28 -6.99
N GLY A 48 7.21 0.81 -6.49
CA GLY A 48 5.91 1.30 -6.95
C GLY A 48 4.70 0.59 -6.34
N GLY A 49 4.93 -0.38 -5.44
CA GLY A 49 3.88 -1.08 -4.70
C GLY A 49 3.26 -0.23 -3.59
N LEU A 50 2.06 -0.61 -3.17
CA LEU A 50 1.34 0.02 -2.08
C LEU A 50 1.25 -0.93 -0.89
N GLU A 51 1.59 -0.46 0.30
CA GLU A 51 1.48 -1.22 1.55
C GLU A 51 0.51 -0.54 2.51
N VAL A 52 -0.37 -1.30 3.14
CA VAL A 52 -1.32 -0.80 4.14
C VAL A 52 -0.99 -1.40 5.50
N HIS A 53 -0.27 -0.63 6.31
CA HIS A 53 0.18 -1.04 7.62
C HIS A 53 -0.92 -0.92 8.68
N PRO A 54 -0.90 -1.77 9.74
CA PRO A 54 -1.77 -1.58 10.90
C PRO A 54 -1.53 -0.22 11.57
N ALA A 55 -2.47 0.21 12.41
CA ALA A 55 -2.33 1.40 13.24
C ALA A 55 -1.05 1.34 14.10
N GLY A 56 -0.43 2.48 14.38
CA GLY A 56 0.77 2.56 15.22
C GLY A 56 1.37 3.96 15.25
N ALA A 57 2.35 4.16 16.12
CA ALA A 57 3.10 5.42 16.21
C ALA A 57 4.15 5.52 15.10
N GLY A 58 4.46 6.76 14.68
CA GLY A 58 5.48 7.06 13.67
C GLY A 58 5.07 6.70 12.23
N ASP A 59 5.93 7.10 11.30
CA ASP A 59 5.78 6.79 9.89
C ASP A 59 5.98 5.29 9.63
N PRO A 60 5.15 4.66 8.78
CA PRO A 60 5.33 3.25 8.44
C PRO A 60 6.62 3.10 7.64
N THR A 61 7.38 2.06 7.98
CA THR A 61 8.53 1.66 7.18
C THR A 61 8.07 0.61 6.16
N PRO A 62 8.29 0.81 4.85
CA PRO A 62 7.97 -0.20 3.85
C PRO A 62 8.63 -1.54 4.17
N LEU A 63 7.89 -2.64 4.03
CA LEU A 63 8.40 -4.00 4.22
C LEU A 63 9.19 -4.47 3.01
N LEU A 64 8.79 -4.04 1.81
CA LEU A 64 9.53 -4.31 0.58
C LEU A 64 10.40 -3.09 0.25
N ALA A 65 11.71 -3.30 0.21
CA ALA A 65 12.67 -2.36 -0.34
C ALA A 65 13.35 -3.03 -1.53
N GLN A 66 13.82 -2.24 -2.51
CA GLN A 66 14.42 -2.75 -3.75
C GLN A 66 15.32 -3.96 -3.49
N GLU A 67 15.01 -5.10 -4.11
CA GLU A 67 16.02 -6.12 -4.32
C GLU A 67 17.07 -5.48 -5.24
N SER A 68 18.24 -5.15 -4.69
CA SER A 68 19.37 -4.68 -5.48
C SER A 68 19.85 -5.84 -6.34
N GLY A 69 19.29 -5.94 -7.55
CA GLY A 69 19.77 -6.79 -8.64
C GLY A 69 20.73 -6.04 -9.54
#